data_AF-A0A918K801-F1
#
_entry.id   AF-A0A918K801-F1
#
_cell.length_a   1.000
_cell.length_b   1.000
_cell.length_c   1.000
_cell.angle_alpha   90.00
_cell.angle_beta   90.00
_cell.angle_gamma   90.00
#
_symmetry.space_group_name_H-M   'P 1'
#
loop_
_entity.id
_entity.type
_entity.pdbx_description
1 polymer ?
#
loop_
_entity_poly.entity_id
_entity_poly.type
_entity_poly.pdbx_seq_one_letter_code
_entity_poly.pdbx_strand_id
1 'polypeptide(L)'
;MVSPGKFLLMCLLSLLGTVSVALAHPVNVNSDGVAINGYDTVAYHRMEEAIPGSEEYSTDWNGATWWFSRAEHLELFTQNPEAYAPRYNGHCANGISDGHKVPGNPEIYRIIDGDLYLFFSQWGRLQWQFNQTEQIELADRKWLRFQRELGYLRE
;
A
#
# COMPACT_ATOMS: atom_id res chain seq x y z
N MET A 1 51.76 0.68 52.26
CA MET A 1 50.50 0.46 53.01
C MET A 1 49.39 0.32 51.99
N VAL A 2 48.76 -0.85 51.92
CA VAL A 2 47.69 -1.17 50.96
C VAL A 2 46.36 -0.86 51.62
N SER A 3 45.46 -0.15 50.94
CA SER A 3 44.01 -0.40 51.07
C SER A 3 43.26 0.05 49.81
N PRO A 4 42.22 -0.68 49.37
CA PRO A 4 41.72 -0.67 48.00
C PRO A 4 40.34 0.01 47.87
N GLY A 5 40.09 0.68 46.75
CA GLY A 5 38.80 1.29 46.43
C GLY A 5 38.30 0.83 45.07
N LYS A 6 37.34 -0.10 45.08
CA LYS A 6 36.61 -0.66 43.94
C LYS A 6 36.07 0.45 43.03
N PHE A 7 36.44 0.46 41.76
CA PHE A 7 35.61 1.05 40.72
C PHE A 7 35.08 -0.07 39.82
N LEU A 8 33.81 -0.35 40.07
CA LEU A 8 32.90 -1.20 39.34
C LEU A 8 32.94 -0.81 37.85
N LEU A 9 33.53 -1.65 37.00
CA LEU A 9 33.46 -1.49 35.55
C LEU A 9 32.07 -1.93 35.09
N MET A 10 31.11 -1.01 35.08
CA MET A 10 29.81 -1.20 34.43
C MET A 10 30.04 -1.29 32.91
N CYS A 11 29.98 -2.50 32.36
CA CYS A 11 29.82 -2.72 30.93
C CYS A 11 28.47 -2.14 30.50
N LEU A 12 28.49 -0.92 29.95
CA LEU A 12 27.34 -0.31 29.29
C LEU A 12 27.16 -1.01 27.93
N LEU A 13 26.41 -2.12 27.89
CA LEU A 13 25.92 -2.68 26.63
C LEU A 13 24.95 -1.67 26.03
N SER A 14 25.44 -0.88 25.07
CA SER A 14 24.61 -0.03 24.23
C SER A 14 23.84 -0.92 23.27
N LEU A 15 22.57 -1.14 23.58
CA LEU A 15 21.62 -1.80 22.70
C LEU A 15 21.32 -0.86 21.53
N LEU A 16 22.12 -0.93 20.46
CA LEU A 16 21.80 -0.31 19.18
C LEU A 16 20.62 -1.08 18.59
N GLY A 17 19.41 -0.68 18.97
CA GLY A 17 18.20 -1.12 18.30
C GLY A 17 18.25 -0.67 16.84
N THR A 18 18.29 -1.61 15.90
CA THR A 18 18.10 -1.31 14.49
C THR A 18 16.67 -0.80 14.33
N VAL A 19 16.51 0.49 14.05
CA VAL A 19 15.24 1.01 13.54
C VAL A 19 15.10 0.41 12.14
N SER A 20 14.31 -0.64 12.00
CA SER A 20 13.81 -1.05 10.69
C SER A 20 12.93 0.09 10.18
N VAL A 21 13.48 0.90 9.29
CA VAL A 21 12.67 1.80 8.48
C VAL A 21 11.85 0.89 7.58
N ALA A 22 10.57 0.70 7.92
CA ALA A 22 9.63 0.04 7.02
C ALA A 22 9.61 0.87 5.72
N LEU A 23 10.16 0.33 4.65
CA LEU A 23 10.25 1.05 3.39
C LEU A 23 8.87 1.05 2.73
N ALA A 24 8.22 2.22 2.70
CA ALA A 24 6.91 2.41 2.13
C ALA A 24 6.89 2.09 0.62
N HIS A 25 6.17 1.05 0.19
CA HIS A 25 5.95 0.75 -1.23
C HIS A 25 5.31 1.94 -1.94
N PRO A 26 5.65 2.22 -3.21
CA PRO A 26 5.16 3.42 -3.87
C PRO A 26 3.64 3.32 -4.05
N VAL A 27 2.92 4.24 -3.41
CA VAL A 27 1.48 4.43 -3.62
C VAL A 27 1.29 5.42 -4.77
N ASN A 28 0.31 5.15 -5.63
CA ASN A 28 -0.14 6.13 -6.60
C ASN A 28 -0.91 7.24 -5.87
N VAL A 29 -0.31 8.42 -5.78
CA VAL A 29 -0.86 9.60 -5.12
C VAL A 29 -1.14 10.71 -6.13
N ASN A 30 -2.08 11.58 -5.79
CA ASN A 30 -2.29 12.85 -6.50
C ASN A 30 -1.20 13.89 -6.13
N SER A 31 -1.36 15.14 -6.59
CA SER A 31 -0.40 16.23 -6.32
C SER A 31 -0.23 16.55 -4.84
N ASP A 32 -1.21 16.20 -4.01
CA ASP A 32 -1.25 16.52 -2.59
C ASP A 32 -0.79 15.34 -1.71
N GLY A 33 -0.33 14.24 -2.32
CA GLY A 33 0.10 13.04 -1.60
C GLY A 33 -1.05 12.12 -1.16
N VAL A 34 -2.27 12.36 -1.66
CA VAL A 34 -3.46 11.56 -1.33
C VAL A 34 -3.55 10.34 -2.25
N ALA A 35 -3.63 9.15 -1.64
CA ALA A 35 -3.78 7.89 -2.32
C ALA A 35 -5.07 7.83 -3.14
N ILE A 36 -5.01 7.24 -4.33
CA ILE A 36 -6.16 6.91 -5.19
C ILE A 36 -7.17 8.07 -5.40
N ASN A 37 -6.67 9.30 -5.43
CA ASN A 37 -7.48 10.53 -5.53
C ASN A 37 -8.52 10.69 -4.41
N GLY A 38 -8.24 10.16 -3.22
CA GLY A 38 -9.06 10.34 -2.02
C GLY A 38 -10.29 9.45 -1.94
N TYR A 39 -10.39 8.38 -2.75
CA TYR A 39 -11.47 7.42 -2.63
C TYR A 39 -11.28 6.50 -1.42
N ASP A 40 -12.40 6.11 -0.83
CA ASP A 40 -12.47 5.24 0.32
C ASP A 40 -12.24 3.78 -0.09
N THR A 41 -11.06 3.24 0.26
CA THR A 41 -10.73 1.85 -0.10
C THR A 41 -11.62 0.82 0.58
N VAL A 42 -12.15 1.11 1.76
CA VAL A 42 -13.00 0.17 2.50
C VAL A 42 -14.39 0.08 1.88
N ALA A 43 -14.88 1.18 1.30
CA ALA A 43 -16.16 1.22 0.61
C ALA A 43 -16.26 0.21 -0.54
N TYR A 44 -15.18 -0.05 -1.29
CA TYR A 44 -15.19 -1.07 -2.35
C TYR A 44 -15.55 -2.46 -1.83
N HIS A 45 -15.13 -2.81 -0.60
CA HIS A 45 -15.34 -4.12 -0.01
C HIS A 45 -16.63 -4.21 0.82
N ARG A 46 -17.02 -3.10 1.47
CA ARG A 46 -18.18 -3.07 2.38
C ARG A 46 -19.47 -2.64 1.72
N MET A 47 -19.37 -1.82 0.68
CA MET A 47 -20.51 -1.20 0.01
C MET A 47 -20.57 -1.52 -1.48
N GLU A 48 -19.54 -2.14 -2.05
CA GLU A 48 -19.45 -2.41 -3.49
C GLU A 48 -19.58 -1.13 -4.34
N GLU A 49 -19.06 -0.02 -3.81
CA GLU A 49 -19.15 1.31 -4.42
C GLU A 49 -17.81 2.05 -4.34
N ALA A 50 -17.53 2.85 -5.37
CA ALA A 50 -16.42 3.80 -5.36
C ALA A 50 -16.90 5.12 -4.72
N ILE A 51 -16.60 5.31 -3.44
CA ILE A 51 -17.08 6.46 -2.67
C ILE A 51 -15.90 7.40 -2.38
N PRO A 52 -15.99 8.71 -2.73
CA PRO A 52 -15.02 9.70 -2.29
C PRO A 52 -14.99 9.79 -0.75
N GLY A 53 -13.79 9.76 -0.18
CA GLY A 53 -13.55 10.07 1.22
C GLY A 53 -13.35 11.57 1.45
N SER A 54 -12.97 11.92 2.68
CA SER A 54 -12.62 13.28 3.06
C SER A 54 -11.39 13.32 3.95
N GLU A 55 -10.76 14.50 4.02
CA GLU A 55 -9.64 14.76 4.93
C GLU A 55 -10.01 14.57 6.41
N GLU A 56 -11.28 14.77 6.77
CA GLU A 56 -11.80 14.56 8.13
C GLU A 56 -11.57 13.12 8.62
N TYR A 57 -11.72 12.14 7.73
CA TYR A 57 -11.46 10.74 8.03
C TYR A 57 -10.25 10.29 7.23
N SER A 58 -9.05 10.62 7.71
CA SER A 58 -7.80 10.30 7.03
C SER A 58 -6.76 9.62 7.92
N THR A 59 -5.82 8.91 7.28
CA THR A 59 -4.65 8.30 7.95
C THR A 59 -3.47 8.22 7.00
N ASP A 60 -2.25 8.29 7.53
CA ASP A 60 -1.04 8.06 6.77
C ASP A 60 -0.64 6.58 6.84
N TRP A 61 -0.54 5.93 5.69
CA TRP A 61 -0.08 4.56 5.59
C TRP A 61 0.71 4.35 4.31
N ASN A 62 1.82 3.62 4.44
CA ASN A 62 2.67 3.26 3.31
C ASN A 62 3.12 4.49 2.48
N GLY A 63 3.43 5.59 3.16
CA GLY A 63 3.97 6.82 2.55
C GLY A 63 2.95 7.68 1.80
N ALA A 64 1.65 7.46 2.00
CA ALA A 64 0.58 8.27 1.43
C ALA A 64 -0.53 8.54 2.45
N THR A 65 -1.28 9.62 2.22
CA THR A 65 -2.49 9.93 2.99
C THR A 65 -3.69 9.23 2.34
N TRP A 66 -4.45 8.48 3.13
CA TRP A 66 -5.66 7.77 2.70
C TRP A 66 -6.89 8.44 3.30
N TRP A 67 -7.93 8.62 2.50
CA TRP A 67 -9.19 9.25 2.91
C TRP A 67 -10.31 8.22 2.95
N PHE A 68 -11.26 8.43 3.85
CA PHE A 68 -12.41 7.56 4.06
C PHE A 68 -13.68 8.38 4.12
N SER A 69 -14.81 7.76 3.79
CA SER A 69 -16.13 8.40 3.78
C SER A 69 -16.77 8.48 5.17
N ARG A 70 -16.24 7.71 6.13
CA ARG A 70 -16.74 7.63 7.53
C ARG A 70 -15.68 7.11 8.48
N ALA A 71 -15.82 7.46 9.77
CA ALA A 71 -14.92 7.04 10.84
C ALA A 71 -14.76 5.50 10.95
N GLU A 72 -15.84 4.74 10.76
CA GLU A 72 -15.79 3.26 10.79
C GLU A 72 -14.85 2.69 9.71
N HIS A 73 -14.84 3.29 8.52
CA HIS A 73 -13.98 2.84 7.42
C HIS A 73 -12.51 3.19 7.69
N LEU A 74 -12.24 4.38 8.24
CA LEU A 74 -10.91 4.74 8.73
C LEU A 74 -10.40 3.74 9.77
N GLU A 75 -11.25 3.35 10.72
CA GLU A 75 -10.91 2.38 11.76
C GLU A 75 -10.60 1.00 11.15
N LEU A 76 -11.46 0.49 10.26
CA LEU A 76 -11.24 -0.77 9.56
C LEU A 76 -9.92 -0.78 8.78
N PHE A 77 -9.63 0.30 8.04
CA PHE A 77 -8.38 0.42 7.30
C PHE A 77 -7.18 0.44 8.24
N THR A 78 -7.21 1.25 9.30
CA THR A 78 -6.09 1.37 10.23
C THR A 78 -5.78 0.05 10.95
N GLN A 79 -6.79 -0.79 11.19
CA GLN A 79 -6.60 -2.12 11.79
C GLN A 79 -5.96 -3.12 10.83
N ASN A 80 -6.28 -3.08 9.54
CA ASN A 80 -5.72 -3.98 8.54
C ASN A 80 -5.63 -3.32 7.15
N PRO A 81 -4.64 -2.45 6.92
CA PRO A 81 -4.54 -1.69 5.67
C PRO A 81 -4.41 -2.58 4.44
N GLU A 82 -3.65 -3.68 4.57
CA GLU A 82 -3.37 -4.61 3.47
C GLU A 82 -4.62 -5.33 2.97
N ALA A 83 -5.66 -5.48 3.81
CA ALA A 83 -6.93 -6.10 3.41
C ALA A 83 -7.83 -5.18 2.55
N TYR A 84 -7.53 -3.88 2.53
CA TYR A 84 -8.37 -2.88 1.87
C TYR A 84 -7.61 -2.09 0.79
N ALA A 85 -6.29 -1.94 0.93
CA ALA A 85 -5.48 -1.27 -0.07
C ALA A 85 -5.56 -2.00 -1.42
N PRO A 86 -5.55 -1.28 -2.57
CA PRO A 86 -5.48 -1.92 -3.86
C PRO A 86 -4.23 -2.79 -3.99
N ARG A 87 -4.34 -3.94 -4.64
CA ARG A 87 -3.27 -4.94 -4.83
C ARG A 87 -1.94 -4.33 -5.30
N TYR A 88 -2.02 -3.29 -6.14
CA TYR A 88 -0.87 -2.58 -6.69
C TYR A 88 -0.83 -1.11 -6.26
N ASN A 89 -1.24 -0.83 -5.01
CA ASN A 89 -1.16 0.48 -4.36
C ASN A 89 -1.70 1.66 -5.20
N GLY A 90 -2.83 1.45 -5.88
CA GLY A 90 -3.47 2.48 -6.70
C GLY A 90 -3.01 2.56 -8.15
N HIS A 91 -2.07 1.71 -8.58
CA HIS A 91 -1.71 1.58 -9.99
C HIS A 91 -2.69 0.67 -10.75
N CYS A 92 -2.83 0.92 -12.05
CA CYS A 92 -3.65 0.11 -12.95
C CYS A 92 -3.11 -1.33 -13.04
N ALA A 93 -3.93 -2.32 -12.71
CA ALA A 93 -3.56 -3.74 -12.74
C ALA A 93 -3.09 -4.22 -14.11
N ASN A 94 -3.79 -3.83 -15.18
CA ASN A 94 -3.38 -4.09 -16.56
C ASN A 94 -2.07 -3.36 -16.92
N GLY A 95 -1.90 -2.11 -16.47
CA GLY A 95 -0.63 -1.39 -16.66
C GLY A 95 0.54 -2.13 -16.00
N ILE A 96 0.35 -2.63 -14.77
CA ILE A 96 1.36 -3.42 -14.07
C ILE A 96 1.63 -4.74 -14.80
N SER A 97 0.60 -5.45 -15.29
CA SER A 97 0.80 -6.66 -16.09
C SER A 97 1.53 -6.38 -17.41
N ASP A 98 1.39 -5.18 -17.98
CA ASP A 98 2.15 -4.74 -19.15
C ASP A 98 3.57 -4.23 -18.81
N GLY A 99 3.82 -3.89 -17.55
CA GLY A 99 5.13 -3.41 -17.08
C GLY A 99 5.25 -1.90 -17.04
N HIS A 100 4.14 -1.21 -16.80
CA HIS A 100 4.06 0.23 -16.66
C HIS A 100 3.31 0.62 -15.37
N LYS A 101 3.83 1.62 -14.65
CA LYS A 101 3.11 2.24 -13.53
C LYS A 101 2.24 3.38 -14.05
N VAL A 102 0.96 3.08 -14.27
CA VAL A 102 -0.06 4.07 -14.68
C VAL A 102 -1.08 4.21 -13.54
N PRO A 103 -1.63 5.40 -13.25
CA PRO A 103 -2.69 5.56 -12.26
C PRO A 103 -3.91 4.67 -12.58
N GLY A 104 -4.47 4.02 -11.57
CA GLY A 104 -5.80 3.42 -11.66
C GLY A 104 -6.86 4.52 -11.58
N ASN A 105 -7.95 4.36 -12.33
CA ASN A 105 -9.16 5.15 -12.10
C ASN A 105 -9.92 4.52 -10.92
N PRO A 106 -10.19 5.25 -9.83
CA PRO A 106 -10.87 4.71 -8.66
C PRO A 106 -12.30 4.21 -8.97
N GLU A 107 -12.94 4.70 -10.02
CA GLU A 107 -14.30 4.26 -10.41
C GLU A 107 -14.30 3.02 -11.29
N ILE A 108 -13.13 2.57 -11.75
CA ILE A 108 -12.99 1.41 -12.63
C ILE A 108 -12.19 0.35 -11.88
N TYR A 109 -12.91 -0.55 -11.21
CA TYR A 109 -12.30 -1.52 -10.31
C TYR A 109 -12.92 -2.92 -10.42
N ARG A 110 -12.28 -3.89 -9.76
CA ARG A 110 -12.78 -5.24 -9.50
C ARG A 110 -12.29 -5.70 -8.13
N ILE A 111 -13.14 -6.39 -7.39
CA ILE A 111 -12.72 -7.26 -6.28
C ILE A 111 -12.58 -8.68 -6.84
N ILE A 112 -11.41 -9.29 -6.67
CA ILE A 112 -11.13 -10.68 -7.09
C ILE A 112 -10.44 -11.39 -5.94
N ASP A 113 -11.02 -12.49 -5.47
CA ASP A 113 -10.52 -13.27 -4.35
C ASP A 113 -10.22 -12.43 -3.09
N GLY A 114 -10.99 -11.35 -2.90
CA GLY A 114 -10.85 -10.42 -1.80
C GLY A 114 -9.94 -9.21 -2.06
N ASP A 115 -9.12 -9.23 -3.11
CA ASP A 115 -8.20 -8.15 -3.45
C ASP A 115 -8.83 -7.10 -4.36
N LEU A 116 -8.54 -5.82 -4.10
CA LEU A 116 -8.98 -4.68 -4.92
C LEU A 116 -8.02 -4.40 -6.08
N TYR A 117 -8.54 -4.42 -7.31
CA TYR A 117 -7.80 -4.10 -8.53
C TYR A 117 -8.41 -2.87 -9.20
N LEU A 118 -7.58 -1.85 -9.46
CA LEU A 118 -7.98 -0.65 -10.21
C LEU A 118 -7.53 -0.74 -11.67
N PHE A 119 -8.24 -0.07 -12.57
CA PHE A 119 -7.93 0.00 -13.99
C PHE A 119 -7.94 1.43 -14.49
N PHE A 120 -7.07 1.74 -15.45
CA PHE A 120 -7.06 3.05 -16.09
C PHE A 120 -8.31 3.28 -16.95
N SER A 121 -8.80 2.24 -17.65
CA SER A 121 -9.95 2.34 -18.55
C SER A 121 -10.87 1.12 -18.48
N GLN A 122 -12.14 1.32 -18.85
CA GLN A 122 -13.13 0.24 -18.91
C GLN A 122 -12.73 -0.83 -19.95
N TRP A 123 -12.13 -0.42 -21.06
CA TRP A 123 -11.62 -1.35 -22.07
C TRP A 123 -10.50 -2.23 -21.49
N GLY A 124 -9.53 -1.65 -20.78
CA GLY A 124 -8.47 -2.40 -20.11
C GLY A 124 -9.03 -3.41 -19.10
N ARG A 125 -10.01 -2.99 -18.29
CA ARG A 125 -10.73 -3.88 -17.34
C ARG A 125 -11.42 -5.04 -18.05
N LEU A 126 -12.12 -4.77 -19.16
CA LEU A 126 -12.84 -5.80 -19.92
C LEU A 126 -11.89 -6.77 -20.62
N GLN A 127 -10.76 -6.30 -21.17
CA GLN A 127 -9.78 -7.19 -21.80
C GLN A 127 -9.11 -8.10 -20.77
N TRP A 128 -8.78 -7.54 -19.59
CA TRP A 128 -8.12 -8.27 -18.51
C TRP A 128 -8.93 -9.48 -18.01
N GLN A 129 -10.26 -9.43 -18.11
CA GLN A 129 -11.14 -10.51 -17.64
C GLN A 129 -10.98 -11.82 -18.42
N PHE A 130 -10.51 -11.78 -19.68
CA PHE A 130 -10.41 -12.99 -20.52
C PHE A 130 -9.31 -13.94 -20.07
N ASN A 131 -8.22 -13.39 -19.51
CA ASN A 131 -7.05 -14.13 -19.04
C ASN A 131 -6.68 -13.72 -17.60
N GLN A 132 -7.69 -13.53 -16.75
CA GLN A 132 -7.56 -12.86 -15.44
C GLN A 132 -6.44 -13.46 -14.58
N THR A 133 -6.40 -14.79 -14.44
CA THR A 133 -5.39 -15.48 -13.62
C THR A 133 -3.96 -15.21 -14.12
N GLU A 134 -3.72 -15.40 -15.41
CA GLU A 134 -2.41 -15.21 -16.03
C GLU A 134 -1.95 -13.75 -15.94
N GLN A 135 -2.89 -12.83 -16.05
CA GLN A 135 -2.62 -11.41 -15.93
C GLN A 135 -2.31 -10.98 -14.49
N ILE A 136 -2.98 -11.56 -13.49
CA ILE A 136 -2.65 -11.35 -12.07
C ILE A 136 -1.24 -11.87 -11.80
N GLU A 137 -0.92 -13.10 -12.22
CA GLU A 137 0.42 -13.66 -12.03
C GLU A 137 1.52 -12.82 -12.71
N LEU A 138 1.24 -12.31 -13.91
CA LEU A 138 2.18 -11.43 -14.62
C LEU A 138 2.35 -10.10 -13.89
N ALA A 139 1.26 -9.50 -13.43
CA ALA A 139 1.29 -8.26 -12.67
C ALA A 139 2.02 -8.44 -11.32
N ASP A 140 1.76 -9.50 -10.57
CA ASP A 140 2.44 -9.81 -9.32
C ASP A 140 3.97 -9.90 -9.50
N ARG A 141 4.43 -10.64 -10.52
CA ARG A 141 5.87 -10.75 -10.83
C ARG A 141 6.49 -9.38 -11.15
N LYS A 142 5.78 -8.55 -11.95
CA LYS A 142 6.26 -7.22 -12.34
C LYS A 142 6.19 -6.23 -11.18
N TRP A 143 5.19 -6.34 -10.31
CA TRP A 143 5.05 -5.53 -9.12
C TRP A 143 6.20 -5.76 -8.14
N LEU A 144 6.54 -7.02 -7.85
CA LEU A 144 7.72 -7.38 -7.05
C LEU A 144 9.01 -6.81 -7.64
N ARG A 145 9.12 -6.80 -8.98
CA ARG A 145 10.27 -6.18 -9.65
C ARG A 145 10.31 -4.66 -9.44
N PHE A 146 9.18 -3.95 -9.57
CA PHE A 146 9.13 -2.52 -9.29
C PHE A 146 9.49 -2.18 -7.85
N GLN A 147 9.07 -3.02 -6.90
CA GLN A 147 9.45 -2.85 -5.49
C GLN A 147 10.97 -3.03 -5.30
N ARG A 148 11.60 -4.01 -5.96
CA ARG A 148 13.06 -4.20 -5.92
C ARG A 148 13.84 -3.05 -6.57
N GLU A 149 13.44 -2.59 -7.74
CA GLU A 149 14.13 -1.50 -8.47
C GLU A 149 14.17 -0.19 -7.68
N LEU A 150 13.20 0.03 -6.80
CA LEU A 150 13.13 1.20 -5.93
C LEU A 150 13.78 0.96 -4.55
N GLY A 151 14.40 -0.20 -4.34
CA GLY A 151 15.13 -0.54 -3.11
C GLY A 151 14.27 -1.02 -1.94
N TYR A 152 12.99 -1.36 -2.17
CA TYR A 152 12.04 -1.79 -1.12
C TYR A 152 12.24 -3.23 -0.66
N LEU A 153 12.66 -4.11 -1.56
CA LEU A 153 13.00 -5.50 -1.25
C LEU A 153 14.50 -5.68 -1.54
N ARG A 154 15.31 -5.92 -0.50
CA ARG A 154 16.71 -6.35 -0.65
C ARG A 154 16.77 -7.87 -0.43
N GLU A 155 17.59 -8.54 -1.23
CA GLU A 155 17.84 -10.00 -1.15
C GLU A 155 18.30 -10.44 0.24
#